data_AF-A0A4Q5QWD0-F1
#
_entry.id   AF-A0A4Q5QWD0-F1
#
_cell.length_a   1.000
_cell.length_b   1.000
_cell.length_c   1.000
_cell.angle_alpha   90.00
_cell.angle_beta   90.00
_cell.angle_gamma   90.00
#
_symmetry.space_group_name_H-M   'P 1'
#
loop_
_entity.id
_entity.type
_entity.pdbx_description
1 polymer ?
#
loop_
_entity_poly.entity_id
_entity_poly.type
_entity_poly.pdbx_seq_one_letter_code
_entity_poly.pdbx_strand_id
1 'polypeptide(L)'
;MIGIFRQKNQGNAVILIIYGMMLKFGMFLHPSGPVRHPGDDHYLYTWLLDWLEPLKLPAIIYTLVSFILLYLQATLFNRIC
;
A
#
# COMPACT_ATOMS: atom_id res chain seq x y z
N MET A 1 -10.17 4.33 24.92
CA MET A 1 -9.38 4.87 23.78
C MET A 1 -8.36 5.84 24.36
N ILE A 2 -7.07 5.50 24.24
CA ILE A 2 -5.97 6.26 24.86
C ILE A 2 -5.95 7.64 24.19
N GLY A 3 -6.15 8.70 24.98
CA GLY A 3 -6.47 10.07 24.53
C GLY A 3 -5.44 10.78 23.65
N ILE A 4 -4.31 10.13 23.35
CA ILE A 4 -3.20 10.66 22.55
C ILE A 4 -3.58 10.78 21.05
N PHE A 5 -4.55 9.98 20.58
CA PHE A 5 -5.00 10.00 19.18
C PHE A 5 -6.17 10.96 18.90
N ARG A 6 -6.73 11.63 19.92
CA ARG A 6 -7.90 12.51 19.76
C ARG A 6 -7.58 13.89 19.19
N GLN A 7 -6.30 14.24 19.06
CA GLN A 7 -5.86 15.46 18.38
C GLN A 7 -5.51 15.15 16.93
N LYS A 8 -6.04 15.95 16.00
CA LYS A 8 -5.63 16.06 14.58
C LYS A 8 -4.18 16.62 14.46
N ASN A 9 -3.25 16.05 15.21
CA ASN A 9 -1.86 16.43 15.15
C ASN A 9 -1.19 15.70 13.98
N GLN A 10 -0.49 16.43 13.12
CA GLN A 10 0.21 15.83 11.98
C GLN A 10 1.30 14.85 12.40
N GLY A 11 1.82 14.98 13.63
CA GLY A 11 2.74 14.01 14.22
C GLY A 11 2.17 12.58 14.32
N ASN A 12 0.85 12.43 14.52
CA ASN A 12 0.22 11.11 14.56
C ASN A 12 0.24 10.43 13.18
N ALA A 13 0.20 11.20 12.09
CA ALA A 13 0.31 10.67 10.73
C ALA A 13 1.72 10.12 10.46
N VAL A 14 2.76 10.80 10.95
CA VAL A 14 4.14 10.32 10.83
C VAL A 14 4.34 9.01 11.59
N ILE A 15 3.80 8.92 12.81
CA ILE A 15 3.86 7.67 13.61
C ILE A 15 3.12 6.54 12.90
N LEU A 16 1.97 6.81 12.28
CA LEU A 16 1.21 5.83 11.50
C LEU A 16 1.98 5.34 10.27
N ILE A 17 2.74 6.20 9.59
CA ILE A 17 3.61 5.79 8.46
C ILE A 17 4.70 4.85 8.96
N ILE A 18 5.40 5.22 10.04
CA ILE A 18 6.48 4.39 10.61
C ILE A 18 5.92 3.05 11.06
N TYR A 19 4.77 3.06 11.75
CA TYR A 19 4.09 1.85 12.19
C TYR A 19 3.65 0.97 11.01
N GLY A 20 3.07 1.56 9.96
CA GLY A 20 2.70 0.86 8.73
C GLY A 20 3.90 0.22 8.03
N MET A 21 5.01 0.95 7.94
CA MET A 21 6.28 0.43 7.38
C MET A 21 6.79 -0.74 8.19
N MET A 22 6.74 -0.69 9.53
CA MET A 22 7.14 -1.81 10.39
C MET A 22 6.26 -3.04 10.19
N LEU A 23 4.94 -2.86 10.16
CA LEU A 23 4.00 -3.98 9.95
C LEU A 23 4.19 -4.66 8.59
N LYS A 24 4.48 -3.87 7.56
CA LYS A 24 4.68 -4.36 6.20
C LYS A 24 6.15 -4.56 5.85
N PHE A 25 7.07 -4.54 6.82
CA PHE A 25 8.51 -4.61 6.55
C PHE A 25 8.92 -5.83 5.71
N GLY A 26 8.25 -6.97 5.92
CA GLY A 26 8.47 -8.19 5.13
C GLY A 26 8.30 -8.02 3.62
N MET A 27 7.42 -7.10 3.17
CA MET A 27 7.21 -6.83 1.74
C MET A 27 8.39 -6.09 1.10
N PHE A 28 9.17 -5.34 1.89
CA PHE A 28 10.36 -4.65 1.42
C PHE A 28 11.58 -5.59 1.38
N LEU A 29 11.62 -6.60 2.26
CA LEU A 29 12.67 -7.63 2.29
C LEU A 29 12.57 -8.61 1.11
N HIS A 30 11.35 -8.98 0.73
CA HIS A 30 11.08 -9.88 -0.39
C HIS A 30 10.17 -9.19 -1.41
N PRO A 31 10.70 -8.26 -2.22
CA PRO A 31 9.89 -7.55 -3.19
C PRO A 31 9.39 -8.52 -4.26
N SER A 32 8.07 -8.75 -4.29
CA SER A 32 7.41 -9.56 -5.31
C SER A 32 6.78 -8.66 -6.37
N GLY A 33 6.92 -9.08 -7.63
CA GLY A 33 6.19 -8.46 -8.73
C GLY A 33 4.70 -8.81 -8.69
N PRO A 34 3.88 -8.14 -9.51
CA PRO A 34 2.47 -8.49 -9.64
C PRO A 34 2.33 -9.91 -10.18
N VAL A 35 1.63 -10.76 -9.43
CA VAL A 35 1.31 -12.13 -9.84
C VAL A 35 -0.05 -12.10 -10.54
N ARG A 36 -0.12 -12.67 -11.74
CA ARG A 36 -1.38 -12.93 -12.45
C ARG A 36 -1.91 -14.29 -11.99
N HIS A 37 -3.14 -14.33 -11.47
CA HIS A 37 -3.87 -15.56 -11.21
C HIS A 37 -4.94 -15.73 -12.30
N PRO A 38 -4.67 -16.54 -13.35
CA PRO A 38 -5.62 -16.74 -14.43
C PRO A 38 -6.89 -17.42 -13.89
N GLY A 39 -7.98 -16.66 -13.81
CA GLY A 39 -9.31 -17.14 -13.39
C GLY A 39 -9.96 -16.31 -12.28
N ASP A 40 -9.17 -15.75 -11.34
CA ASP A 40 -9.67 -15.02 -10.16
C ASP A 40 -9.47 -13.50 -10.26
N ASP A 41 -8.59 -13.06 -11.15
CA ASP A 41 -8.24 -11.65 -11.32
C ASP A 41 -9.36 -10.88 -12.05
N HIS A 42 -9.73 -9.74 -11.48
CA HIS A 42 -10.77 -8.86 -12.05
C HIS A 42 -10.22 -8.07 -13.25
N TYR A 43 -11.12 -7.75 -14.20
CA TYR A 43 -10.80 -7.04 -15.45
C TYR A 43 -9.95 -5.78 -15.28
N LEU A 44 -10.20 -4.98 -14.24
CA LEU A 44 -9.48 -3.72 -14.02
C LEU A 44 -8.03 -3.97 -13.58
N TYR A 45 -7.80 -5.05 -12.82
CA TYR A 45 -6.46 -5.45 -12.40
C TYR A 45 -5.66 -5.99 -13.60
N THR A 46 -6.26 -6.85 -14.43
CA THR A 46 -5.59 -7.37 -15.63
C THR A 46 -5.23 -6.26 -16.61
N TRP A 47 -6.17 -5.34 -16.88
CA TRP A 47 -5.93 -4.17 -17.73
C TRP A 47 -4.79 -3.28 -17.21
N LEU A 48 -4.74 -3.02 -15.89
CA LEU A 48 -3.66 -2.25 -15.28
C LEU A 48 -2.30 -2.94 -15.42
N LEU A 49 -2.26 -4.27 -15.26
CA LEU A 49 -1.03 -5.04 -15.44
C LEU A 49 -0.55 -5.03 -16.90
N ASP A 50 -1.46 -5.17 -17.86
CA ASP A 50 -1.12 -5.11 -19.29
C ASP A 50 -0.54 -3.73 -19.66
N TRP A 51 -1.05 -2.66 -19.03
CA TRP A 51 -0.51 -1.31 -19.21
C TRP A 51 0.86 -1.12 -18.54
N LEU A 52 1.13 -1.80 -17.42
CA LEU A 52 2.42 -1.72 -16.71
C LEU A 52 3.51 -2.67 -17.25
N GLU A 53 3.11 -3.77 -17.89
CA GLU A 53 3.99 -4.77 -18.51
C GLU A 53 5.08 -4.18 -19.42
N PRO A 54 4.80 -3.22 -20.33
CA PRO A 54 5.83 -2.63 -21.19
C PRO A 54 6.89 -1.80 -20.43
N LEU A 55 6.58 -1.31 -19.22
CA LEU A 55 7.52 -0.47 -18.46
C LEU A 55 8.64 -1.28 -17.78
N LYS A 56 8.51 -2.61 -17.68
CA LYS A 56 9.51 -3.52 -17.06
C LYS A 56 10.12 -2.98 -15.76
N LEU A 57 9.27 -2.43 -14.89
CA LEU A 57 9.72 -1.83 -13.64
C LEU A 57 10.27 -2.92 -12.68
N PRO A 58 11.28 -2.60 -11.86
CA PRO A 58 11.74 -3.51 -10.82
C PRO A 58 10.66 -3.75 -9.75
N ALA A 59 10.66 -4.95 -9.15
CA ALA A 59 9.69 -5.38 -8.13
C ALA A 59 9.58 -4.41 -6.95
N ILE A 60 10.68 -3.70 -6.60
CA ILE A 60 10.71 -2.71 -5.53
C ILE A 60 9.75 -1.53 -5.76
N ILE A 61 9.49 -1.16 -7.03
CA ILE A 61 8.59 -0.05 -7.35
C ILE A 61 7.14 -0.49 -7.12
N TYR A 62 6.80 -1.72 -7.51
CA TYR A 62 5.48 -2.29 -7.25
C TYR A 62 5.19 -2.34 -5.75
N THR A 63 6.14 -2.83 -4.95
CA THR A 63 5.95 -2.87 -3.49
C THR A 63 5.79 -1.46 -2.90
N LEU A 64 6.61 -0.49 -3.31
CA LEU A 64 6.51 0.88 -2.83
C LEU A 64 5.14 1.50 -3.18
N VAL A 65 4.67 1.33 -4.42
CA VAL A 65 3.36 1.82 -4.86
C VAL A 65 2.22 1.13 -4.10
N SER A 66 2.26 -0.19 -3.95
CA SER A 66 1.27 -0.94 -3.16
C SER A 66 1.24 -0.48 -1.70
N PHE A 67 2.39 -0.19 -1.09
CA PHE A 67 2.47 0.35 0.26
C PHE A 67 1.77 1.72 0.36
N ILE A 68 2.04 2.63 -0.59
CA ILE A 68 1.41 3.95 -0.63
C ILE A 68 -0.11 3.82 -0.76
N LEU A 69 -0.60 2.97 -1.65
CA LEU A 69 -2.03 2.75 -1.85
C LEU A 69 -2.72 2.22 -0.58
N LEU A 70 -2.12 1.22 0.08
CA LEU A 70 -2.63 0.69 1.35
C LEU A 70 -2.62 1.72 2.47
N TYR A 71 -1.56 2.53 2.56
CA TYR A 71 -1.46 3.61 3.54
C TYR A 71 -2.53 4.70 3.28
N LEU A 72 -2.74 5.08 2.02
CA LEU A 72 -3.80 6.02 1.64
C LEU A 72 -5.19 5.46 1.99
N GLN A 73 -5.46 4.20 1.68
CA GLN A 73 -6.73 3.55 2.04
C GLN A 73 -6.96 3.57 3.56
N ALA A 74 -5.96 3.21 4.35
CA ALA A 74 -6.07 3.19 5.82
C ALA A 74 -6.30 4.60 6.40
N THR A 75 -5.59 5.61 5.89
CA THR A 75 -5.76 7.00 6.35
C THR A 75 -7.10 7.61 5.94
N LEU A 76 -7.59 7.32 4.73
CA LEU A 76 -8.91 7.74 4.28
C LEU A 76 -10.01 7.10 5.12
N PHE A 77 -9.90 5.80 5.40
CA PHE A 77 -10.86 5.09 6.26
C PHE A 77 -10.91 5.72 7.66
N ASN A 78 -9.75 6.04 8.25
CA ASN A 78 -9.65 6.73 9.53
C ASN A 78 -10.15 8.19 9.53
N ARG A 79 -10.48 8.77 8.37
CA ARG A 79 -11.11 10.10 8.27
C ARG A 79 -12.61 10.05 8.00
N ILE A 80 -13.10 8.95 7.41
CA ILE A 80 -14.51 8.76 7.05
C ILE A 80 -15.29 8.17 8.25
N CYS A 81 -14.63 7.36 9.08
CA CYS A 81 -15.14 6.88 10.37
C CYS A 81 -14.70 7.79 11.52
#